data_AF-A0A9N9KBG1-F1
#
_entry.id   AF-A0A9N9KBG1-F1
#
_cell.length_a   1.000
_cell.length_b   1.000
_cell.length_c   1.000
_cell.angle_alpha   90.00
_cell.angle_beta   90.00
_cell.angle_gamma   90.00
#
_symmetry.space_group_name_H-M   'P 1'
#
loop_
_entity.id
_entity.type
_entity.pdbx_description
1 polymer ?
#
loop_
_entity_poly.entity_id
_entity_poly.type
_entity_poly.pdbx_seq_one_letter_code
_entity_poly.pdbx_strand_id
1 'polypeptide(L)'
;FDEYWLQYDTYSDDNTCHYRKLARENNFELVGWYQINKQTIFNNMEILFDNLKKIEYTTQIPLILLYWDIECSSTRGPGYFPVGEEQQDYIYMIQIDFCFLSEPTLFKHFCLTEIPINQNLFNKKYGNNQIINI
;
A
#
# COMPACT_ATOMS: atom_id res chain seq x y z
N PHE A 1 -26.79 14.25 25.18
CA PHE A 1 -27.13 13.65 23.87
C PHE A 1 -26.38 14.32 22.74
N ASP A 2 -26.18 15.65 22.76
CA ASP A 2 -25.49 16.37 21.68
C ASP A 2 -23.96 16.16 21.61
N GLU A 3 -23.28 15.88 22.73
CA GLU A 3 -21.82 15.64 22.74
C GLU A 3 -21.40 14.34 22.01
N TYR A 4 -22.27 13.32 21.98
CA TYR A 4 -21.96 12.03 21.35
C TYR A 4 -21.93 12.12 19.82
N TRP A 5 -22.77 13.00 19.25
CA TRP A 5 -22.83 13.22 17.80
C TRP A 5 -21.65 14.06 17.30
N LEU A 6 -21.20 15.04 18.10
CA LEU A 6 -20.06 15.91 17.76
C LEU A 6 -18.72 15.17 17.70
N GLN A 7 -18.55 14.06 18.44
CA GLN A 7 -17.32 13.27 18.42
C GLN A 7 -17.12 12.52 17.08
N TYR A 8 -18.18 12.28 16.33
CA TYR A 8 -18.17 11.51 15.08
C TYR A 8 -18.77 12.29 13.89
N ASP A 9 -18.90 13.61 14.03
CA ASP A 9 -19.46 14.50 13.01
C ASP A 9 -18.48 14.65 11.84
N THR A 10 -18.62 13.77 10.86
CA THR A 10 -17.93 13.88 9.57
C THR A 10 -18.96 13.69 8.46
N TYR A 11 -18.93 14.60 7.48
CA TYR A 11 -19.80 14.63 6.31
C TYR A 11 -19.90 13.24 5.63
N SER A 12 -21.00 12.52 5.87
CA SER A 12 -21.60 11.50 4.99
C SER A 12 -22.43 10.51 5.83
N ASP A 13 -23.73 10.76 5.91
CA ASP A 13 -24.76 9.77 6.25
C ASP A 13 -24.97 8.76 5.07
N ASP A 14 -23.91 8.38 4.34
CA ASP A 14 -24.05 7.39 3.29
C ASP A 14 -24.07 5.97 3.86
N ASN A 15 -25.12 5.22 3.48
CA ASN A 15 -25.21 3.77 3.64
C ASN A 15 -24.09 2.98 2.91
N THR A 16 -23.09 3.64 2.32
CA THR A 16 -22.01 3.03 1.52
C THR A 16 -20.80 2.58 2.34
N CYS A 17 -20.65 3.04 3.60
CA CYS A 17 -19.49 2.73 4.42
C CYS A 17 -19.84 1.85 5.64
N HIS A 18 -20.16 0.58 5.40
CA HIS A 18 -20.50 -0.44 6.41
C HIS A 18 -19.56 -0.45 7.64
N TYR A 19 -18.26 -0.33 7.43
CA TYR A 19 -17.26 -0.34 8.51
C TYR A 19 -17.33 0.90 9.43
N ARG A 20 -17.75 2.07 8.92
CA ARG A 20 -17.92 3.28 9.74
C ARG A 20 -19.13 3.18 10.65
N LYS A 21 -20.24 2.64 10.11
CA LYS A 21 -21.43 2.34 10.91
C LYS A 21 -21.09 1.38 12.05
N LEU A 22 -20.40 0.28 11.74
CA LEU A 22 -19.95 -0.69 12.75
C LEU A 22 -19.05 -0.02 13.79
N ALA A 23 -18.08 0.79 13.37
CA ALA A 23 -17.20 1.50 14.30
C ALA A 23 -17.98 2.43 15.24
N ARG A 24 -18.94 3.20 14.70
CA ARG A 24 -19.81 4.07 15.50
C ARG A 24 -20.67 3.30 16.50
N GLU A 25 -21.35 2.25 16.05
CA GLU A 25 -22.23 1.43 16.89
C GLU A 25 -21.46 0.71 18.02
N ASN A 26 -20.17 0.46 17.83
CA ASN A 26 -19.29 -0.18 18.82
C ASN A 26 -18.36 0.80 19.54
N ASN A 27 -18.56 2.13 19.41
CA ASN A 27 -17.71 3.17 19.99
C ASN A 27 -16.20 2.94 19.73
N PHE A 28 -15.87 2.52 18.51
CA PHE A 28 -14.55 2.11 18.07
C PHE A 28 -13.93 3.17 17.16
N GLU A 29 -12.67 3.54 17.39
CA GLU A 29 -11.95 4.47 16.53
C GLU A 29 -11.24 3.69 15.42
N LEU A 30 -11.46 4.10 14.17
CA LEU A 30 -10.86 3.44 13.01
C LEU A 30 -9.33 3.61 12.92
N VAL A 31 -8.78 4.60 13.63
CA VAL A 31 -7.35 4.90 13.66
C VAL A 31 -6.91 4.93 15.11
N GLY A 32 -6.10 3.95 15.51
CA GLY A 32 -5.60 3.84 16.87
C GLY A 32 -4.95 2.50 17.13
N TRP A 33 -4.38 2.35 18.32
CA TRP A 33 -3.76 1.11 18.75
C TRP A 33 -4.71 0.30 19.61
N TYR A 34 -4.81 -0.99 19.29
CA TYR A 34 -5.71 -1.92 19.97
C TYR A 34 -4.95 -3.18 20.36
N GLN A 35 -5.13 -3.58 21.62
CA GLN A 35 -4.67 -4.86 22.11
C GLN A 35 -5.79 -5.89 21.96
N ILE A 36 -5.47 -7.02 21.32
CA ILE A 36 -6.38 -8.17 21.21
C ILE A 36 -6.21 -9.02 22.47
N ASN A 37 -7.32 -9.36 23.11
CA ASN A 37 -7.29 -10.29 24.24
C ASN A 37 -6.92 -11.71 23.77
N LYS A 38 -5.90 -12.31 24.38
CA LYS A 38 -5.27 -13.58 23.94
C LYS A 38 -6.23 -14.80 23.90
N GLN A 39 -7.39 -14.72 24.53
CA GLN A 39 -8.31 -15.84 24.69
C GLN A 39 -9.26 -16.05 23.49
N THR A 40 -9.29 -15.12 22.53
CA THR A 40 -10.38 -15.01 21.55
C THR A 40 -9.92 -15.01 20.10
N ILE A 41 -8.67 -15.36 19.82
CA ILE A 41 -8.25 -15.64 18.44
C ILE A 41 -8.83 -17.00 18.07
N PHE A 42 -10.01 -16.98 17.46
CA PHE A 42 -10.57 -18.15 16.80
C PHE A 42 -9.76 -18.41 15.52
N ASN A 43 -9.64 -19.69 15.15
CA ASN A 43 -9.01 -20.11 13.90
C ASN A 43 -9.65 -19.33 12.74
N ASN A 44 -8.94 -18.32 12.20
CA ASN A 44 -9.25 -17.44 11.05
C ASN A 44 -9.19 -15.91 11.30
N MET A 45 -8.54 -15.42 12.36
CA MET A 45 -8.40 -13.95 12.61
C MET A 45 -9.75 -13.23 12.79
N GLU A 46 -10.80 -13.94 13.18
CA GLU A 46 -12.07 -13.32 13.58
C GLU A 46 -11.95 -12.79 15.01
N ILE A 47 -12.25 -11.51 15.21
CA ILE A 47 -12.14 -10.83 16.49
C ILE A 47 -13.42 -10.03 16.72
N LEU A 48 -14.07 -10.24 17.87
CA LEU A 48 -15.20 -9.43 18.31
C LEU A 48 -14.72 -8.10 18.91
N PHE A 49 -15.50 -7.04 18.78
CA PHE A 49 -15.19 -5.71 19.32
C PHE A 49 -14.94 -5.73 20.84
N ASP A 50 -15.70 -6.53 21.59
CA ASP A 50 -15.54 -6.69 23.05
C ASP A 50 -14.15 -7.22 23.45
N ASN A 51 -13.42 -7.83 22.51
CA ASN A 51 -12.09 -8.37 22.74
C ASN A 51 -10.96 -7.39 22.39
N LEU A 52 -11.30 -6.19 21.91
CA LEU A 52 -10.36 -5.13 21.57
C LEU A 52 -10.32 -4.11 22.69
N LYS A 53 -9.12 -3.89 23.24
CA LYS A 53 -8.87 -2.82 24.21
C LYS A 53 -8.04 -1.73 23.55
N LYS A 54 -8.56 -0.50 23.50
CA LYS A 54 -7.78 0.67 23.07
C LYS A 54 -6.59 0.84 24.01
N ILE A 55 -5.41 1.05 23.44
CA ILE A 55 -4.19 1.33 24.17
C ILE A 55 -3.52 2.58 23.60
N GLU A 56 -2.73 3.24 24.42
CA GLU A 56 -1.74 4.18 23.92
C GLU A 56 -0.49 3.41 23.55
N TYR A 57 -0.03 3.58 22.32
CA TYR A 57 1.20 2.96 21.84
C TYR A 57 1.96 3.99 21.02
N THR A 58 3.15 4.31 21.49
CA THR A 58 3.98 5.40 20.96
C THR A 58 5.20 4.88 20.21
N THR A 59 5.43 3.56 20.24
CA THR A 59 6.52 2.95 19.48
C THR A 59 6.18 2.99 18.00
N GLN A 60 7.18 3.38 17.22
CA GLN A 60 7.06 3.41 15.77
C GLN A 60 6.95 1.99 15.23
N ILE A 61 5.90 1.73 14.45
CA ILE A 61 5.75 0.46 13.75
C ILE A 61 6.42 0.58 12.38
N PRO A 62 7.21 -0.41 11.97
CA PRO A 62 7.78 -0.45 10.64
C PRO A 62 6.67 -0.68 9.62
N LEU A 63 6.15 0.39 9.05
CA LEU A 63 5.30 0.33 7.87
C LEU A 63 6.20 0.32 6.64
N ILE A 64 5.92 -0.55 5.68
CA ILE A 64 6.66 -0.60 4.42
C ILE A 64 5.92 0.27 3.41
N LEU A 65 6.64 1.20 2.79
CA LEU A 65 6.20 1.96 1.64
C LEU A 65 6.72 1.28 0.37
N LEU A 66 5.85 1.17 -0.62
CA LEU A 66 6.16 0.70 -1.96
C LEU A 66 5.94 1.88 -2.92
N TYR A 67 6.98 2.25 -3.64
CA TYR A 67 6.91 3.17 -4.78
C TYR A 67 7.10 2.37 -6.06
N TRP A 68 6.38 2.74 -7.10
CA TRP A 68 6.52 2.09 -8.40
C TRP A 68 6.28 3.08 -9.53
N ASP A 69 6.93 2.82 -10.65
CA ASP A 69 6.76 3.56 -11.91
C ASP A 69 6.90 2.60 -13.10
N ILE A 70 6.35 2.98 -14.25
CA ILE A 70 6.36 2.16 -15.46
C ILE A 70 6.85 2.94 -16.67
N GLU A 71 7.54 2.25 -17.57
CA GLU A 71 7.86 2.78 -18.89
C GLU A 71 7.15 1.98 -19.98
N CYS A 72 6.53 2.72 -20.89
CA CYS A 72 5.72 2.17 -21.97
C CYS A 72 6.27 2.57 -23.32
N SER A 73 6.05 1.73 -24.33
CA SER A 73 6.39 2.02 -25.72
C SER A 73 5.21 1.67 -26.64
N SER A 74 5.21 2.25 -27.83
CA SER A 74 4.22 1.98 -28.88
C SER A 74 4.92 1.60 -30.18
N THR A 75 4.46 0.51 -30.80
CA THR A 75 4.89 0.12 -32.15
C THR A 75 4.06 0.77 -33.26
N ARG A 76 3.08 1.62 -32.93
CA ARG A 76 2.22 2.34 -33.90
C ARG A 76 2.93 3.46 -34.65
N GLY A 77 4.11 3.85 -34.17
CA GLY A 77 4.94 4.89 -34.77
C GLY A 77 4.92 6.21 -34.00
N PRO A 78 5.71 7.19 -34.46
CA PRO A 78 5.86 8.47 -33.78
C PRO A 78 4.55 9.26 -33.74
N GLY A 79 4.28 9.91 -32.60
CA GLY A 79 3.08 10.73 -32.39
C GLY A 79 1.89 10.00 -31.76
N TYR A 80 1.96 8.67 -31.65
CA TYR A 80 0.97 7.89 -30.92
C TYR A 80 1.37 7.78 -29.45
N PHE A 81 0.54 8.32 -28.56
CA PHE A 81 0.70 8.14 -27.12
C PHE A 81 0.25 6.72 -26.73
N PRO A 82 1.00 6.00 -25.88
CA PRO A 82 0.61 4.66 -25.44
C PRO A 82 -0.76 4.62 -24.76
N VAL A 83 -1.57 3.61 -25.07
CA VAL A 83 -2.92 3.39 -24.55
C VAL A 83 -3.03 1.94 -24.07
N GLY A 84 -3.57 1.71 -22.87
CA GLY A 84 -3.53 0.40 -22.21
C GLY A 84 -4.30 -0.71 -22.93
N GLU A 85 -5.27 -0.34 -23.76
CA GLU A 85 -6.11 -1.26 -24.53
C GLU A 85 -5.52 -1.62 -25.91
N GLU A 86 -4.49 -0.90 -26.36
CA GLU A 86 -3.90 -1.09 -27.69
C GLU A 86 -2.87 -2.22 -27.67
N GLN A 87 -3.07 -3.27 -28.47
CA GLN A 87 -2.17 -4.44 -28.51
C GLN A 87 -0.74 -4.11 -28.95
N GLN A 88 -0.56 -2.97 -29.61
CA GLN A 88 0.72 -2.49 -30.12
C GLN A 88 1.50 -1.65 -29.08
N ASP A 89 0.86 -1.36 -27.95
CA ASP A 89 1.41 -0.59 -26.85
C ASP A 89 1.69 -1.54 -25.68
N TYR A 90 2.86 -1.42 -25.07
CA TYR A 90 3.32 -2.37 -24.06
C TYR A 90 4.19 -1.71 -23.02
N ILE A 91 4.13 -2.24 -21.80
CA ILE A 91 5.02 -1.89 -20.70
C ILE A 91 6.28 -2.73 -20.87
N TYR A 92 7.43 -2.07 -21.05
CA TYR A 92 8.71 -2.79 -21.20
C TYR A 92 9.58 -2.72 -19.94
N MET A 93 9.22 -1.85 -18.98
CA MET A 93 9.93 -1.75 -17.71
C MET A 93 8.97 -1.36 -16.58
N ILE A 94 9.18 -1.97 -15.41
CA ILE A 94 8.54 -1.60 -14.14
C ILE A 94 9.66 -1.42 -13.11
N GLN A 95 9.68 -0.26 -12.47
CA GLN A 95 10.59 0.03 -11.37
C GLN A 95 9.81 -0.05 -10.06
N ILE A 96 10.39 -0.70 -9.05
CA ILE A 96 9.75 -0.89 -7.74
C ILE A 96 10.78 -0.67 -6.65
N ASP A 97 10.49 0.27 -5.75
CA ASP A 97 11.33 0.60 -4.61
C ASP A 97 10.57 0.43 -3.30
N PHE A 98 11.29 -0.05 -2.28
CA PHE A 98 10.78 -0.27 -0.94
C PHE A 98 11.58 0.52 0.09
N CYS A 99 10.90 1.23 0.98
CA CYS A 99 11.48 1.79 2.20
C CYS A 99 10.56 1.58 3.40
N PHE A 100 11.05 1.87 4.60
CA PHE A 100 10.19 1.97 5.77
C PHE A 100 9.63 3.39 5.87
N LEU A 101 8.36 3.57 6.24
CA LEU A 101 7.80 4.90 6.50
C LEU A 101 8.62 5.66 7.56
N SER A 102 9.21 4.92 8.50
CA SER A 102 10.06 5.47 9.55
C SER A 102 11.40 6.00 9.05
N GLU A 103 11.89 5.48 7.94
CA GLU A 103 13.24 5.73 7.43
C GLU A 103 13.20 5.86 5.91
N PRO A 104 13.47 7.05 5.34
CA PRO A 104 13.39 7.27 3.89
C PRO A 104 14.50 6.55 3.10
N THR A 105 15.33 5.74 3.76
CA THR A 105 16.35 4.92 3.12
C THR A 105 15.69 3.72 2.45
N LEU A 106 15.89 3.61 1.15
CA LEU A 106 15.44 2.46 0.38
C LEU A 106 16.24 1.21 0.80
N PHE A 107 15.54 0.08 1.02
CA PHE A 107 16.19 -1.19 1.39
C PHE A 107 16.08 -2.24 0.29
N LYS A 108 15.18 -2.07 -0.69
CA LYS A 108 15.07 -2.99 -1.82
C LYS A 108 14.56 -2.31 -3.08
N HIS A 109 15.26 -2.57 -4.19
CA HIS A 109 15.03 -1.92 -5.48
C HIS A 109 14.96 -3.01 -6.54
N PHE A 110 13.93 -2.96 -7.37
CA PHE A 110 13.73 -3.87 -8.48
C PHE A 110 13.53 -3.13 -9.79
N CYS A 111 14.10 -3.69 -10.84
CA CYS A 111 13.79 -3.33 -12.21
C CYS A 111 13.35 -4.60 -12.94
N LEU A 112 12.07 -4.67 -13.28
CA LEU A 112 11.50 -5.70 -14.14
C LEU A 112 11.56 -5.16 -15.57
N THR A 113 12.14 -5.89 -16.51
CA THR A 113 12.17 -5.43 -17.90
C THR A 113 12.21 -6.57 -18.89
N GLU A 114 11.60 -6.35 -20.06
CA GLU A 114 11.73 -7.23 -21.23
C GLU A 114 12.98 -6.87 -22.06
N ILE A 115 13.60 -5.71 -21.80
CA ILE A 115 14.78 -5.25 -22.53
C ILE A 115 16.03 -5.94 -21.96
N PRO A 116 16.87 -6.57 -22.79
CA PRO A 116 18.12 -7.16 -22.31
C PRO A 116 19.05 -6.08 -21.73
N ILE A 117 19.26 -6.11 -20.41
CA ILE A 117 20.19 -5.20 -19.74
C ILE A 117 21.53 -5.90 -19.48
N ASN A 118 22.63 -5.21 -19.80
CA ASN A 118 23.95 -5.62 -19.36
C ASN A 118 24.10 -5.36 -17.85
N GLN A 119 24.01 -6.42 -17.07
CA GLN A 119 23.98 -6.35 -15.61
C GLN A 119 25.25 -5.74 -15.00
N ASN A 120 26.42 -5.97 -15.59
CA ASN A 120 27.67 -5.39 -15.12
C ASN A 120 27.69 -3.85 -15.28
N LEU A 121 27.25 -3.35 -16.44
CA LEU A 121 27.14 -1.91 -16.71
C LEU A 121 26.07 -1.25 -15.83
N PHE A 122 24.94 -1.92 -15.66
CA PHE A 122 23.85 -1.43 -14.80
C PHE A 122 24.30 -1.33 -13.35
N ASN A 123 24.87 -2.40 -12.80
CA ASN A 123 25.34 -2.41 -11.40
C ASN A 123 26.44 -1.36 -11.16
N LYS A 124 27.31 -1.13 -12.14
CA LYS A 124 28.33 -0.06 -12.06
C LYS A 124 27.74 1.34 -11.97
N LYS A 125 26.60 1.60 -12.64
CA LYS A 125 25.98 2.92 -12.72
C LYS A 125 24.96 3.17 -11.60
N TYR A 126 24.19 2.16 -11.22
CA TYR A 126 23.04 2.31 -10.32
C TYR A 126 23.20 1.57 -8.98
N GLY A 127 24.34 0.90 -8.74
CA GLY A 127 24.58 0.14 -7.53
C GLY A 127 24.03 -1.29 -7.58
N ASN A 128 23.96 -1.96 -6.42
CA ASN A 128 23.50 -3.35 -6.31
C ASN A 128 21.97 -3.47 -6.38
N ASN A 129 21.41 -3.14 -7.54
CA ASN A 129 19.99 -3.27 -7.82
C ASN A 129 19.69 -4.67 -8.40
N GLN A 130 18.52 -5.23 -8.06
CA GLN A 130 18.09 -6.50 -8.63
C GLN A 130 17.36 -6.25 -9.94
N ILE A 131 17.96 -6.70 -11.04
CA ILE A 131 17.34 -6.74 -12.37
C ILE A 131 16.72 -8.11 -12.55
N ILE A 132 15.47 -8.13 -12.98
CA ILE A 132 14.76 -9.35 -13.33
C ILE A 132 14.32 -9.19 -14.79
N ASN A 133 14.92 -9.98 -15.68
CA ASN A 133 14.45 -10.09 -17.05
C ASN A 133 13.20 -10.98 -17.03
N ILE A 134 12.07 -10.42 -17.47
CA ILE A 134 10.79 -11.13 -17.56
C ILE A 134 10.43 -11.43 -19.01
#